data_AF-A0A961PQ64-F1
#
_entry.id   AF-A0A961PQ64-F1
#
_cell.length_a   1.000
_cell.length_b   1.000
_cell.length_c   1.000
_cell.angle_alpha   90.00
_cell.angle_beta   90.00
_cell.angle_gamma   90.00
#
_symmetry.space_group_name_H-M   'P 1'
#
loop_
_entity.id
_entity.type
_entity.pdbx_description
1 polymer ?
#
loop_
_entity_poly.entity_id
_entity_poly.type
_entity_poly.pdbx_seq_one_letter_code
_entity_poly.pdbx_strand_id
1 'polypeptide(L)' 'MPHYRSRRSTHGRNMAGARALWRATGMGEGDFGKPIIAVVNSFTQFVPGHVHLKDLGQLVA' A
#
# COMPACT_ATOMS: atom_id res chain seq x y z
N MET A 1 -15.85 17.02 4.13
CA MET A 1 -14.59 16.79 3.36
C MET A 1 -14.77 15.56 2.48
N PRO A 2 -14.17 15.54 1.27
CA PRO A 2 -14.23 14.38 0.39
C PRO A 2 -13.50 13.18 0.99
N HIS A 3 -13.96 11.97 0.65
CA HIS A 3 -13.33 10.73 1.09
C HIS A 3 -12.02 10.46 0.33
N TYR A 4 -11.04 9.85 1.01
CA TYR A 4 -9.82 9.36 0.36
C TYR A 4 -10.13 8.27 -0.67
N ARG A 5 -9.27 8.16 -1.69
CA ARG A 5 -9.35 7.09 -2.71
C ARG A 5 -9.27 5.69 -2.10
N SER A 6 -8.54 5.53 -0.99
CA SER A 6 -8.45 4.27 -0.22
C SER A 6 -9.80 3.75 0.26
N ARG A 7 -10.81 4.62 0.44
CA ARG A 7 -12.17 4.23 0.85
C ARG A 7 -12.81 3.23 -0.11
N ARG A 8 -12.43 3.24 -1.39
CA ARG A 8 -12.98 2.35 -2.43
C ARG A 8 -12.78 0.87 -2.13
N SER A 9 -11.67 0.49 -1.48
CA SER A 9 -11.36 -0.92 -1.15
C SER A 9 -11.42 -1.23 0.35
N THR A 10 -11.47 -0.20 1.20
CA THR A 10 -11.42 -0.35 2.67
C THR A 10 -12.78 -0.25 3.36
N HIS A 11 -13.85 0.17 2.66
CA HIS A 11 -15.15 0.45 3.28
C HIS A 11 -16.32 -0.24 2.59
N GLY A 12 -17.40 -0.46 3.35
CA GLY A 12 -18.66 -1.01 2.86
C GLY A 12 -18.70 -2.54 2.83
N ARG A 13 -19.90 -3.11 3.00
CA ARG A 13 -20.10 -4.57 3.10
C ARG A 13 -19.56 -5.33 1.87
N ASN A 14 -19.80 -4.79 0.67
CA ASN A 14 -19.40 -5.42 -0.59
C ASN A 14 -17.87 -5.50 -0.79
N MET A 15 -17.08 -4.70 -0.07
CA MET A 15 -15.62 -4.73 -0.14
C MET A 15 -14.98 -5.62 0.93
N ALA A 16 -15.73 -6.55 1.53
CA ALA A 16 -15.20 -7.50 2.51
C ALA A 16 -14.03 -8.33 1.96
N GLY A 17 -14.10 -8.79 0.71
CA GLY A 17 -13.01 -9.53 0.06
C GLY A 17 -11.73 -8.69 -0.08
N ALA A 18 -11.86 -7.43 -0.50
CA ALA A 18 -10.71 -6.52 -0.58
C ALA A 18 -10.09 -6.26 0.81
N ARG A 19 -10.91 -6.09 1.85
CA ARG A 19 -10.40 -5.98 3.23
C ARG A 19 -9.70 -7.24 3.72
N ALA A 20 -10.19 -8.43 3.34
CA ALA A 20 -9.53 -9.67 3.70
C ALA A 20 -8.12 -9.75 3.09
N LEU A 21 -7.94 -9.30 1.83
CA LEU A 21 -6.62 -9.21 1.21
C LEU A 21 -5.70 -8.21 1.93
N TRP A 22 -6.21 -7.03 2.32
CA TRP A 22 -5.43 -6.07 3.10
C TRP A 22 -4.97 -6.64 4.44
N ARG A 23 -5.82 -7.41 5.13
CA ARG A 23 -5.43 -8.10 6.36
C ARG A 23 -4.37 -9.16 6.11
N ALA A 24 -4.48 -9.91 5.02
CA ALA A 24 -3.49 -10.91 4.64
C ALA A 24 -2.10 -10.31 4.37
N THR A 25 -2.04 -9.03 3.98
CA THR A 25 -0.78 -8.28 3.81
C THR A 25 -0.31 -7.54 5.07
N GLY A 26 -0.94 -7.77 6.22
CA GLY A 26 -0.51 -7.21 7.52
C GLY A 26 -1.28 -6.00 8.03
N MET A 27 -2.35 -5.55 7.37
CA MET A 27 -3.16 -4.41 7.82
C MET A 27 -4.02 -4.77 9.06
N GLY A 28 -3.91 -3.99 10.13
CA GLY A 28 -4.68 -4.16 11.37
C GLY A 28 -6.02 -3.42 11.38
N GLU A 29 -6.82 -3.62 12.44
CA GLU A 29 -8.09 -2.89 12.64
C GLU A 29 -7.87 -1.37 12.67
N GLY A 30 -6.86 -0.92 13.42
CA GLY A 30 -6.55 0.51 13.58
C GLY A 30 -5.99 1.19 12.34
N ASP A 31 -5.69 0.44 11.28
CA ASP A 31 -5.18 1.01 10.02
C ASP A 31 -6.32 1.38 9.06
N PHE A 32 -7.50 0.78 9.22
CA PHE A 32 -8.66 1.14 8.40
C PHE A 32 -9.11 2.56 8.73
N GLY A 33 -9.15 3.42 7.71
CA GLY A 33 -9.49 4.84 7.85
C GLY A 33 -8.27 5.77 7.72
N LYS A 34 -7.05 5.26 7.89
CA LYS A 34 -5.83 5.98 7.51
C LYS A 34 -5.73 6.08 5.98
N PRO A 35 -5.07 7.13 5.45
CA PRO A 35 -4.75 7.18 4.02
C PRO A 35 -3.80 6.02 3.65
N ILE A 36 -4.02 5.42 2.48
CA ILE A 36 -3.09 4.42 1.93
C ILE A 36 -2.10 5.15 1.03
N ILE A 37 -0.81 5.01 1.31
CA ILE A 37 0.28 5.61 0.53
C ILE A 37 1.00 4.47 -0.18
N ALA A 38 1.01 4.48 -1.51
CA ALA A 38 1.75 3.51 -2.30
C ALA A 38 3.19 4.00 -2.50
N VAL A 39 4.17 3.20 -2.06
CA VAL A 39 5.59 3.43 -2.36
C VAL A 39 5.91 2.71 -3.67
N VAL A 40 6.16 3.48 -4.73
CA VAL A 40 6.45 2.95 -6.07
C VAL A 40 7.83 3.43 -6.51
N ASN A 41 8.69 2.52 -6.93
CA ASN A 41 9.99 2.82 -7.50
C ASN A 41 10.31 1.89 -8.69
N SER A 42 11.39 2.18 -9.40
CA SER A 42 11.85 1.45 -10.58
C SER A 42 12.99 0.47 -10.30
N PHE A 43 13.09 -0.07 -9.07
CA PHE A 43 14.13 -1.04 -8.71
C PHE A 43 14.18 -2.20 -9.71
N THR A 44 15.38 -2.43 -10.24
CA THR A 44 15.71 -3.58 -11.06
C THR A 44 17.20 -3.87 -10.90
N GLN A 45 17.58 -5.14 -11.07
CA GLN A 45 19.00 -5.55 -11.09
C GLN A 45 19.61 -5.45 -12.49
N PHE A 46 18.82 -5.15 -13.52
CA PHE A 46 19.27 -5.04 -14.90
C PHE A 46 19.99 -3.70 -15.18
N VAL A 47 19.51 -2.61 -14.57
CA VAL A 47 20.08 -1.27 -14.72
C VAL A 47 20.87 -0.94 -13.46
N PRO A 48 22.22 -0.81 -13.53
CA PRO A 48 23.05 -0.56 -12.34
C PRO A 48 22.60 0.69 -11.55
N GLY A 49 22.15 1.72 -12.27
CA GLY A 49 21.61 2.95 -11.67
C GLY A 49 20.29 2.78 -10.91
N HIS A 50 19.62 1.63 -10.96
CA HIS A 50 18.36 1.40 -10.24
C HIS A 50 18.50 0.46 -9.04
N VAL A 51 19.66 -0.18 -8.84
CA VAL A 51 19.84 -1.20 -7.79
C VAL A 51 19.64 -0.60 -6.39
N HIS A 52 20.08 0.63 -6.18
CA HIS A 52 19.98 1.33 -4.90
C HIS A 52 18.54 1.69 -4.50
N LEU A 53 17.56 1.60 -5.42
CA LEU A 53 16.16 1.93 -5.14
C LEU A 53 15.48 0.88 -4.23
N LYS A 54 16.05 -0.33 -4.13
CA LYS A 54 15.56 -1.37 -3.20
C LYS A 54 15.60 -0.87 -1.76
N ASP A 55 16.77 -0.42 -1.32
CA ASP A 55 17.00 -0.01 0.06
C ASP A 55 16.27 1.30 0.37
N LEU A 56 16.20 2.22 -0.59
CA LEU A 56 15.41 3.43 -0.47
C LEU A 56 13.91 3.13 -0.32
N GLY A 57 13.39 2.14 -1.06
CA GLY A 57 12.00 1.70 -0.95
C GLY A 57 11.67 1.14 0.44
N GLN A 58 12.62 0.40 1.03
CA GLN A 58 12.49 -0.13 2.39
C GLN A 58 12.60 0.94 3.48
N LEU A 59 13.39 2.00 3.25
CA LEU A 59 13.54 3.11 4.20
C LEU A 59 12.25 3.94 4.36
N VAL A 60 11.46 4.07 3.30
CA VAL A 60 10.25 4.89 3.28
C VAL A 60 9.02 4.14 3.83
N ALA A 61 9.00 2.82 3.73
CA ALA A 61 7.89 1.94 4.10
C ALA A 61 7.90 1.59 5.60
#